data_AF-A0A8S9LKT8-F1
#
_entry.id   AF-A0A8S9LKT8-F1
#
_cell.length_a   1.000
_cell.length_b   1.000
_cell.length_c   1.000
_cell.angle_alpha   90.00
_cell.angle_beta   90.00
_cell.angle_gamma   90.00
#
_symmetry.space_group_name_H-M   'P 1'
#
loop_
_entity.id
_entity.type
_entity.pdbx_description
1 polymer ?
#
loop_
_entity_poly.entity_id
_entity_poly.type
_entity_poly.pdbx_seq_one_letter_code
_entity_poly.pdbx_strand_id
1 'polypeptide(L)'
;MDLWKSLPEDKGPDVPADASSSKDKAPEPSLVLLDKNQSTVSDLQKEDARYLEKRDAALALCRAKSDRTRKLAASQQSPYTANSTAKVIIPNKKLYPGYNPFAPIDKKKLKELADWLKTCPHYRTPLDKKPRTSRTWWYQILRTSLEWLEDCHIDAWINVLRKRYDANPQHFRSERLCLLDHLFAQQWRFNYKDFKDSEPDQNGLGRRLPGEAWNYYAGTTPSFCQSNKVWGTDIDDVYAPVNYNDTHWIAMWISIPKRHIVVWDRICSSISPEDLDVVMEHFLYMVPYLLVECASSDEQRAQYNLEPFTYEGRPIYLRPELANGKTMRDKMAVDIFQELPDAHEFENKDMDDILEDLQLSRLDDLTISSLESLLSSDLL
;
A
#
# COMPACT_ATOMS: atom_id res chain seq x y z
N MET A 1 34.78 46.69 25.70
CA MET A 1 33.75 47.70 26.08
C MET A 1 32.55 46.89 26.49
N ASP A 2 32.55 46.49 27.77
CA ASP A 2 31.53 45.68 28.41
C ASP A 2 31.00 46.48 29.59
N LEU A 3 29.75 46.92 29.56
CA LEU A 3 29.11 47.64 30.66
C LEU A 3 27.60 47.35 30.71
N TRP A 4 27.22 46.77 31.85
CA TRP A 4 26.01 47.02 32.67
C TRP A 4 24.80 46.09 32.48
N LYS A 5 24.07 45.67 33.53
CA LYS A 5 24.18 45.74 35.00
C LYS A 5 23.10 44.82 35.60
N SER A 6 23.31 44.35 36.82
CA SER A 6 22.42 43.50 37.63
C SER A 6 21.72 44.27 38.78
N LEU A 7 20.65 43.63 39.34
CA LEU A 7 19.95 43.80 40.65
C LEU A 7 18.67 44.66 40.73
N PRO A 8 17.75 44.48 41.72
CA PRO A 8 17.42 43.28 42.55
C PRO A 8 15.90 43.05 42.84
N GLU A 9 15.63 41.97 43.60
CA GLU A 9 14.39 41.52 44.26
C GLU A 9 13.78 42.54 45.26
N ASP A 10 12.46 42.44 45.50
CA ASP A 10 11.74 43.11 46.59
C ASP A 10 10.84 42.11 47.37
N LYS A 11 10.74 42.29 48.70
CA LYS A 11 10.07 41.41 49.67
C LYS A 11 8.97 42.16 50.46
N GLY A 12 7.73 41.64 50.39
CA GLY A 12 6.66 41.66 51.43
C GLY A 12 6.00 43.01 51.80
N PRO A 13 4.85 43.05 52.53
CA PRO A 13 4.26 41.99 53.38
C PRO A 13 2.72 41.79 53.30
N ASP A 14 2.29 40.67 53.89
CA ASP A 14 1.10 40.32 54.71
C ASP A 14 -0.35 40.86 54.50
N VAL A 15 -1.25 39.91 54.79
CA VAL A 15 -2.72 39.77 54.72
C VAL A 15 -3.51 40.79 55.60
N PRO A 16 -4.81 41.01 55.30
CA PRO A 16 -5.82 40.57 56.27
C PRO A 16 -6.99 39.77 55.65
N ALA A 17 -7.55 38.91 56.50
CA ALA A 17 -8.59 37.92 56.22
C ALA A 17 -10.03 38.48 56.28
N ASP A 18 -10.93 37.68 55.69
CA ASP A 18 -12.39 37.57 55.88
C ASP A 18 -13.32 38.72 55.48
N ALA A 19 -14.18 38.46 54.48
CA ALA A 19 -15.59 38.16 54.73
C ALA A 19 -16.34 37.73 53.45
N SER A 20 -17.24 36.76 53.65
CA SER A 20 -18.17 36.09 52.73
C SER A 20 -18.85 36.92 51.64
N SER A 21 -19.08 36.31 50.46
CA SER A 21 -20.40 36.33 49.79
C SER A 21 -20.50 35.30 48.67
N SER A 22 -21.49 34.42 48.79
CA SER A 22 -21.96 33.40 47.86
C SER A 22 -22.38 33.94 46.49
N LYS A 23 -22.09 33.21 45.40
CA LYS A 23 -23.10 32.74 44.42
C LYS A 23 -22.50 31.91 43.29
N ASP A 24 -23.14 30.76 43.09
CA ASP A 24 -23.12 29.82 41.97
C ASP A 24 -22.49 30.29 40.65
N LYS A 25 -21.43 29.58 40.24
CA LYS A 25 -21.10 29.36 38.83
C LYS A 25 -20.83 27.89 38.62
N ALA A 26 -21.55 27.32 37.65
CA ALA A 26 -21.37 25.95 37.17
C ALA A 26 -19.90 25.67 36.83
N PRO A 27 -19.39 24.44 37.06
CA PRO A 27 -18.02 24.12 36.69
C PRO A 27 -17.90 24.14 35.16
N GLU A 28 -17.05 25.01 34.65
CA GLU A 28 -16.53 24.89 33.29
C GLU A 28 -15.95 23.48 33.12
N PRO A 29 -16.23 22.76 32.01
CA PRO A 29 -15.62 21.48 31.79
C PRO A 29 -14.13 21.71 31.54
N SER A 30 -13.30 21.39 32.54
CA SER A 30 -11.87 21.31 32.36
C SER A 30 -11.61 20.26 31.28
N LEU A 31 -11.09 20.70 30.14
CA LEU A 31 -10.50 19.85 29.11
C LEU A 31 -9.31 19.14 29.73
N VAL A 32 -9.59 18.01 30.37
CA VAL A 32 -8.58 17.01 30.69
C VAL A 32 -8.11 16.49 29.33
N LEU A 33 -6.92 16.93 28.93
CA LEU A 33 -6.11 16.21 27.96
C LEU A 33 -6.06 14.77 28.46
N LEU A 34 -6.78 13.86 27.79
CA LEU A 34 -6.64 12.43 28.00
C LEU A 34 -5.21 12.09 27.61
N ASP A 35 -4.38 11.94 28.62
CA ASP A 35 -3.06 11.36 28.50
C ASP A 35 -3.23 9.99 27.83
N LYS A 36 -2.38 9.70 26.83
CA LYS A 36 -2.43 8.46 26.06
C LYS A 36 -2.32 7.30 27.04
N ASN A 37 -3.40 6.54 27.21
CA ASN A 37 -3.37 5.33 28.03
C ASN A 37 -2.25 4.41 27.52
N GLN A 38 -1.19 4.26 28.31
CA GLN A 38 -0.18 3.23 28.10
C GLN A 38 -0.89 1.88 28.12
N SER A 39 -0.74 1.10 27.04
CA SER A 39 -1.35 -0.23 26.91
C SER A 39 -1.00 -1.10 28.10
N THR A 40 -1.99 -1.78 28.71
CA THR A 40 -1.71 -2.62 29.88
C THR A 40 -0.97 -3.90 29.46
N VAL A 41 -0.26 -4.55 30.38
CA VAL A 41 0.42 -5.84 30.11
C VAL A 41 -0.56 -6.89 29.56
N SER A 42 -1.82 -6.87 30.03
CA SER A 42 -2.89 -7.74 29.51
C SER A 42 -3.25 -7.42 28.05
N ASP A 43 -3.24 -6.14 27.66
CA ASP A 43 -3.59 -5.74 26.31
C ASP A 43 -2.50 -6.14 25.31
N LEU A 44 -1.22 -5.97 25.69
CA LEU A 44 -0.07 -6.44 24.90
C LEU A 44 -0.08 -7.96 24.71
N GLN A 45 -0.38 -8.73 25.76
CA GLN A 45 -0.47 -10.20 25.65
C GLN A 45 -1.58 -10.66 24.71
N LYS A 46 -2.73 -9.98 24.72
CA LYS A 46 -3.83 -10.27 23.80
C LYS A 46 -3.47 -9.92 22.36
N GLU A 47 -2.76 -8.81 22.15
CA GLU A 47 -2.27 -8.43 20.83
C GLU A 47 -1.28 -9.45 20.29
N ASP A 48 -0.31 -9.90 21.10
CA ASP A 48 0.66 -10.93 20.72
C ASP A 48 -0.01 -12.26 20.38
N ALA A 49 -1.01 -12.69 21.16
CA ALA A 49 -1.77 -13.90 20.88
C ALA A 49 -2.50 -13.82 19.52
N ARG A 50 -3.14 -12.67 19.24
CA ARG A 50 -3.83 -12.41 17.97
C ARG A 50 -2.86 -12.39 16.78
N TYR A 51 -1.70 -11.77 16.97
CA TYR A 51 -0.64 -11.71 15.97
C TYR A 51 -0.14 -13.12 15.59
N LEU A 52 0.13 -13.95 16.60
CA LEU A 52 0.55 -15.35 16.39
C LEU A 52 -0.56 -16.18 15.72
N GLU A 53 -1.82 -15.98 16.10
CA GLU A 53 -2.96 -16.66 15.47
C GLU A 53 -3.06 -16.33 13.96
N LYS A 54 -2.96 -15.05 13.60
CA LYS A 54 -2.98 -14.61 12.19
C LYS A 54 -1.84 -15.22 11.39
N ARG A 55 -0.62 -15.17 11.94
CA ARG A 55 0.56 -15.81 11.33
C ARG A 55 0.32 -17.30 11.08
N ASP A 56 -0.07 -18.02 12.12
CA ASP A 56 -0.18 -19.48 12.06
C ASP A 56 -1.30 -19.90 11.09
N ALA A 57 -2.40 -19.14 11.01
CA ALA A 57 -3.47 -19.36 10.05
C ALA A 57 -3.00 -19.17 8.58
N ALA A 58 -2.27 -18.09 8.29
CA ALA A 58 -1.75 -17.84 6.94
C ALA A 58 -0.72 -18.89 6.52
N LEU A 59 0.17 -19.30 7.43
CA LEU A 59 1.15 -20.36 7.17
C LEU A 59 0.48 -21.74 6.98
N ALA A 60 -0.56 -22.05 7.76
CA ALA A 60 -1.34 -23.28 7.58
C ALA A 60 -2.00 -23.33 6.19
N LEU A 61 -2.53 -22.21 5.72
CA LEU A 61 -3.10 -22.09 4.37
C LEU A 61 -2.06 -22.38 3.28
N CYS A 62 -0.85 -21.81 3.42
CA CYS A 62 0.25 -22.03 2.48
C CYS A 62 0.69 -23.51 2.43
N ARG A 63 0.84 -24.14 3.60
CA ARG A 63 1.20 -25.57 3.71
C ARG A 63 0.16 -26.48 3.07
N ALA A 64 -1.12 -26.25 3.35
CA ALA A 64 -2.22 -27.04 2.78
C ALA A 64 -2.26 -26.98 1.25
N LYS A 65 -1.87 -25.85 0.65
CA LYS A 65 -1.76 -25.71 -0.82
C LYS A 65 -0.57 -26.49 -1.38
N SER A 66 0.60 -26.39 -0.75
CA SER A 66 1.80 -27.15 -1.16
C SER A 66 1.54 -28.66 -1.18
N ASP A 67 0.90 -29.19 -0.12
CA ASP A 67 0.59 -30.62 0.00
C ASP A 67 -0.39 -31.12 -1.07
N ARG A 68 -1.37 -30.29 -1.46
CA ARG A 68 -2.32 -30.62 -2.54
C ARG A 68 -1.64 -30.70 -3.90
N THR A 69 -0.63 -29.87 -4.15
CA THR A 69 0.12 -29.86 -5.41
C THR A 69 1.08 -31.07 -5.54
N ARG A 70 1.46 -31.73 -4.44
CA ARG A 70 2.48 -32.81 -4.42
C ARG A 70 1.95 -34.25 -4.62
N LYS A 71 0.75 -34.46 -5.19
CA LYS A 71 0.30 -35.83 -5.55
C LYS A 71 0.36 -36.07 -7.06
N LEU A 72 1.53 -36.51 -7.53
CA LEU A 72 1.60 -37.23 -8.82
C LEU A 72 0.87 -38.56 -8.67
N ALA A 73 0.05 -38.91 -9.67
CA ALA A 73 -0.54 -40.25 -9.74
C ALA A 73 0.59 -41.30 -9.84
N ALA A 74 0.39 -42.49 -9.28
CA ALA A 74 1.38 -43.57 -9.31
C ALA A 74 1.86 -43.94 -10.73
N SER A 75 1.07 -43.60 -11.76
CA SER A 75 1.40 -43.79 -13.17
C SER A 75 2.31 -42.71 -13.80
N GLN A 76 2.66 -41.64 -13.07
CA GLN A 76 3.49 -40.54 -13.57
C GLN A 76 4.95 -40.56 -13.07
N GLN A 77 5.40 -41.64 -12.42
CA GLN A 77 6.81 -41.84 -12.14
C GLN A 77 7.57 -42.16 -13.44
N SER A 78 8.02 -41.11 -14.13
CA SER A 78 9.03 -41.22 -15.18
C SER A 78 10.41 -41.42 -14.53
N PRO A 79 11.28 -42.33 -15.03
CA PRO A 79 12.59 -42.59 -14.45
C PRO A 79 13.65 -41.53 -14.78
N TYR A 80 13.30 -40.42 -15.41
CA TYR A 80 14.26 -39.36 -15.74
C TYR A 80 14.37 -38.30 -14.63
N THR A 81 15.40 -38.46 -13.79
CA THR A 81 15.93 -37.40 -12.93
C THR A 81 16.88 -36.53 -13.76
N ALA A 82 16.39 -35.44 -14.36
CA ALA A 82 17.25 -34.46 -15.02
C ALA A 82 16.66 -33.05 -14.95
N ASN A 83 17.49 -32.14 -14.45
CA ASN A 83 17.37 -30.68 -14.35
C ASN A 83 16.42 -30.04 -15.37
N SER A 84 15.36 -29.39 -14.88
CA SER A 84 14.44 -28.62 -15.72
C SER A 84 15.05 -27.26 -16.11
N THR A 85 16.04 -27.28 -17.03
CA THR A 85 16.50 -26.10 -17.79
C THR A 85 15.77 -25.99 -19.14
N ALA A 86 14.52 -26.47 -19.23
CA ALA A 86 13.80 -26.58 -20.49
C ALA A 86 12.31 -26.30 -20.37
N LYS A 87 11.94 -25.05 -20.05
CA LYS A 87 10.67 -24.43 -20.49
C LYS A 87 10.84 -22.93 -20.71
N VAL A 88 11.81 -22.52 -21.54
CA VAL A 88 11.65 -21.29 -22.34
C VAL A 88 11.03 -21.71 -23.67
N ILE A 89 9.77 -22.11 -23.62
CA ILE A 89 8.94 -22.10 -24.83
C ILE A 89 8.45 -20.66 -24.91
N ILE A 90 9.07 -19.86 -25.77
CA ILE A 90 8.55 -18.55 -26.17
C ILE A 90 7.11 -18.82 -26.63
N PRO A 91 6.06 -18.37 -25.91
CA PRO A 91 4.72 -18.58 -26.38
C PRO A 91 4.55 -17.69 -27.61
N ASN A 92 4.39 -18.29 -28.78
CA ASN A 92 3.75 -17.67 -29.95
C ASN A 92 2.24 -17.45 -29.64
N LYS A 93 1.90 -16.88 -28.48
CA LYS A 93 0.55 -16.43 -28.17
C LYS A 93 0.39 -15.11 -28.91
N LYS A 94 -0.62 -15.00 -29.77
CA LYS A 94 -1.10 -13.69 -30.24
C LYS A 94 -1.34 -12.84 -28.99
N LEU A 95 -0.57 -11.75 -28.82
CA LEU A 95 -0.89 -10.77 -27.80
C LEU A 95 -2.30 -10.27 -28.10
N TYR A 96 -3.23 -10.57 -27.19
CA TYR A 96 -4.47 -9.83 -27.12
C TYR A 96 -4.10 -8.35 -26.94
N PRO A 97 -4.82 -7.39 -27.56
CA PRO A 97 -4.51 -5.99 -27.34
C PRO A 97 -4.62 -5.72 -25.84
N GLY A 98 -3.47 -5.52 -25.20
CA GLY A 98 -3.37 -5.24 -23.78
C GLY A 98 -4.15 -3.98 -23.45
N TYR A 99 -4.47 -3.79 -22.17
CA TYR A 99 -5.04 -2.52 -21.74
C TYR A 99 -4.07 -1.38 -22.09
N ASN A 100 -4.54 -0.43 -22.89
CA ASN A 100 -3.78 0.76 -23.24
C ASN A 100 -4.33 1.97 -22.45
N PRO A 101 -3.61 2.45 -21.43
CA PRO A 101 -4.01 3.61 -20.63
C PRO A 101 -4.03 4.92 -21.43
N PHE A 102 -3.36 4.96 -22.59
CA PHE A 102 -3.31 6.11 -23.48
C PHE A 102 -4.32 6.02 -24.63
N ALA A 103 -5.16 4.98 -24.66
CA ALA A 103 -6.20 4.86 -25.67
C ALA A 103 -7.22 6.01 -25.55
N PRO A 104 -7.70 6.56 -26.68
CA PRO A 104 -8.75 7.58 -26.66
C PRO A 104 -9.98 7.12 -25.87
N ILE A 105 -10.52 8.02 -25.04
CA ILE A 105 -11.72 7.75 -24.26
C ILE A 105 -12.94 7.73 -25.17
N ASP A 106 -13.79 6.71 -25.02
CA ASP A 106 -15.11 6.70 -25.65
C ASP A 106 -15.96 7.86 -25.09
N LYS A 107 -16.25 8.84 -25.96
CA LYS A 107 -17.03 10.02 -25.62
C LYS A 107 -18.42 9.69 -25.09
N LYS A 108 -19.00 8.56 -25.50
CA LYS A 108 -20.30 8.10 -24.98
C LYS A 108 -20.19 7.72 -23.51
N LYS A 109 -19.17 6.93 -23.15
CA LYS A 109 -18.92 6.51 -21.76
C LYS A 109 -18.60 7.71 -20.85
N LEU A 110 -17.81 8.66 -21.36
CA LEU A 110 -17.52 9.90 -20.62
C LEU A 110 -18.79 10.72 -20.37
N LYS A 111 -19.71 10.76 -21.34
CA LYS A 111 -21.02 11.40 -21.19
C LYS A 111 -21.90 10.68 -20.17
N GLU A 112 -21.93 9.34 -20.19
CA GLU A 112 -22.66 8.53 -19.22
C GLU A 112 -22.19 8.82 -17.78
N LEU A 113 -20.87 8.87 -17.55
CA LEU A 113 -20.30 9.29 -16.26
C LEU A 113 -20.75 10.71 -15.89
N ALA A 114 -20.67 11.66 -16.82
CA ALA A 114 -21.08 13.03 -16.55
C ALA A 114 -22.58 13.16 -16.22
N ASP A 115 -23.43 12.40 -16.90
CA ASP A 115 -24.88 12.39 -16.66
C ASP A 115 -25.23 11.70 -15.33
N TRP A 116 -24.52 10.63 -14.96
CA TRP A 116 -24.66 10.00 -13.65
C TRP A 116 -24.22 10.92 -12.50
N LEU A 117 -23.12 11.67 -12.66
CA LEU A 117 -22.70 12.63 -11.63
C LEU A 117 -23.73 13.75 -11.41
N LYS A 118 -24.49 14.14 -12.45
CA LYS A 118 -25.57 15.15 -12.34
C LYS A 118 -26.73 14.70 -11.46
N THR A 119 -26.92 13.40 -11.25
CA THR A 119 -28.01 12.88 -10.40
C THR A 119 -27.70 12.98 -8.91
N CYS A 120 -26.46 13.29 -8.53
CA CYS A 120 -26.06 13.41 -7.13
C CYS A 120 -26.59 14.73 -6.52
N PRO A 121 -27.16 14.72 -5.30
CA PRO A 121 -27.71 15.91 -4.64
C PRO A 121 -26.73 17.09 -4.53
N HIS A 122 -25.42 16.82 -4.40
CA HIS A 122 -24.39 17.85 -4.25
C HIS A 122 -23.73 18.26 -5.56
N TYR A 123 -24.23 17.85 -6.74
CA TYR A 123 -23.58 18.09 -8.03
C TYR A 123 -23.23 19.56 -8.27
N ARG A 124 -24.18 20.48 -7.98
CA ARG A 124 -24.01 21.93 -8.20
C ARG A 124 -23.30 22.67 -7.06
N THR A 125 -23.03 22.00 -5.94
CA THR A 125 -22.31 22.61 -4.82
C THR A 125 -20.87 22.96 -5.26
N PRO A 126 -20.27 24.06 -4.80
CA PRO A 126 -18.84 24.32 -4.96
C PRO A 126 -17.98 23.22 -4.30
N LEU A 127 -16.80 22.91 -4.86
CA LEU A 127 -15.95 21.78 -4.41
C LEU A 127 -15.58 21.88 -2.92
N ASP A 128 -15.24 23.09 -2.46
CA ASP A 128 -14.89 23.42 -1.06
C ASP A 128 -16.04 23.21 -0.07
N LYS A 129 -17.28 23.11 -0.57
CA LYS A 129 -18.50 22.93 0.24
C LYS A 129 -19.15 21.57 0.05
N LYS A 130 -18.60 20.70 -0.80
CA LYS A 130 -19.13 19.34 -0.96
C LYS A 130 -18.66 18.47 0.21
N PRO A 131 -19.53 17.58 0.72
CA PRO A 131 -19.09 16.53 1.63
C PRO A 131 -18.00 15.67 0.97
N ARG A 132 -16.95 15.32 1.71
CA ARG A 132 -15.89 14.40 1.22
C ARG A 132 -16.43 13.01 0.86
N THR A 133 -17.49 12.58 1.57
CA THR A 133 -18.23 11.35 1.26
C THR A 133 -19.09 11.44 -0.01
N SER A 134 -19.17 12.62 -0.65
CA SER A 134 -19.94 12.76 -1.88
C SER A 134 -19.20 12.14 -3.06
N ARG A 135 -19.89 11.25 -3.77
CA ARG A 135 -19.56 10.81 -5.14
C ARG A 135 -19.05 11.93 -6.05
N THR A 136 -19.71 13.08 -6.04
CA THR A 136 -19.31 14.17 -6.93
C THR A 136 -18.03 14.86 -6.50
N TRP A 137 -17.74 14.89 -5.21
CA TRP A 137 -16.46 15.38 -4.71
C TRP A 137 -15.34 14.42 -5.15
N TRP A 138 -15.51 13.13 -4.87
CA TRP A 138 -14.55 12.07 -5.21
C TRP A 138 -14.17 12.06 -6.69
N TYR A 139 -15.16 11.96 -7.59
CA TYR A 139 -14.90 11.97 -9.04
C TYR A 139 -14.40 13.32 -9.57
N GLN A 140 -14.66 14.44 -8.88
CA GLN A 140 -14.10 15.73 -9.25
C GLN A 140 -12.61 15.82 -8.90
N ILE A 141 -12.21 15.34 -7.72
CA ILE A 141 -10.79 15.22 -7.35
C ILE A 141 -10.09 14.29 -8.34
N LEU A 142 -10.64 13.09 -8.57
CA LEU A 142 -10.07 12.12 -9.50
C LEU A 142 -9.76 12.74 -10.87
N ARG A 143 -10.73 13.50 -11.41
CA ARG A 143 -10.66 14.03 -12.77
C ARG A 143 -9.89 15.34 -12.88
N THR A 144 -9.49 15.99 -11.78
CA THR A 144 -8.83 17.29 -11.84
C THR A 144 -7.33 17.10 -11.83
N SER A 145 -6.66 17.49 -12.92
CA SER A 145 -5.28 17.09 -13.21
C SER A 145 -4.19 17.73 -12.34
N LEU A 146 -4.58 18.69 -11.49
CA LEU A 146 -3.71 19.39 -10.56
C LEU A 146 -4.10 19.11 -9.11
N GLU A 147 -5.20 18.39 -8.90
CA GLU A 147 -5.63 18.01 -7.57
C GLU A 147 -4.95 16.73 -7.14
N TRP A 148 -4.60 16.70 -5.87
CA TRP A 148 -3.95 15.55 -5.33
C TRP A 148 -4.96 14.42 -5.09
N LEU A 149 -4.71 13.19 -5.54
CA LEU A 149 -5.56 12.05 -5.21
C LEU A 149 -5.35 11.61 -3.78
N GLU A 150 -6.37 10.98 -3.24
CA GLU A 150 -6.29 10.33 -1.95
C GLU A 150 -6.05 8.83 -2.11
N ASP A 151 -5.63 8.17 -1.02
CA ASP A 151 -5.44 6.71 -0.93
C ASP A 151 -6.57 5.92 -1.59
N CYS A 152 -7.83 6.31 -1.32
CA CYS A 152 -9.02 5.65 -1.86
C CYS A 152 -9.11 5.67 -3.40
N HIS A 153 -8.55 6.68 -4.05
CA HIS A 153 -8.52 6.75 -5.51
C HIS A 153 -7.48 5.80 -6.10
N ILE A 154 -6.35 5.62 -5.41
CA ILE A 154 -5.32 4.66 -5.83
C ILE A 154 -5.82 3.26 -5.63
N ASP A 155 -6.35 2.96 -4.47
CA ASP A 155 -6.91 1.65 -4.20
C ASP A 155 -8.04 1.32 -5.18
N ALA A 156 -8.92 2.29 -5.50
CA ALA A 156 -9.93 2.11 -6.54
C ALA A 156 -9.31 1.77 -7.89
N TRP A 157 -8.23 2.45 -8.28
CA TRP A 157 -7.54 2.16 -9.53
C TRP A 157 -6.85 0.80 -9.52
N ILE A 158 -6.16 0.45 -8.44
CA ILE A 158 -5.51 -0.84 -8.27
C ILE A 158 -6.55 -1.96 -8.23
N ASN A 159 -7.73 -1.74 -7.65
CA ASN A 159 -8.85 -2.68 -7.68
C ASN A 159 -9.33 -2.94 -9.11
N VAL A 160 -9.41 -1.91 -9.97
CA VAL A 160 -9.69 -2.10 -11.41
C VAL A 160 -8.61 -2.99 -12.05
N LEU A 161 -7.33 -2.70 -11.80
CA LEU A 161 -6.22 -3.49 -12.32
C LEU A 161 -6.25 -4.94 -11.82
N ARG A 162 -6.56 -5.18 -10.54
CA ARG A 162 -6.73 -6.52 -9.96
C ARG A 162 -7.90 -7.26 -10.61
N LYS A 163 -9.06 -6.63 -10.76
CA LYS A 163 -10.23 -7.23 -11.42
C LYS A 163 -9.93 -7.62 -12.86
N ARG A 164 -9.20 -6.77 -13.59
CA ARG A 164 -8.76 -7.06 -14.96
C ARG A 164 -7.74 -8.20 -15.02
N TYR A 165 -6.80 -8.23 -14.09
CA TYR A 165 -5.79 -9.28 -14.00
C TYR A 165 -6.41 -10.64 -13.63
N ASP A 166 -7.36 -10.67 -12.70
CA ASP A 166 -8.11 -11.88 -12.34
C ASP A 166 -8.86 -12.45 -13.55
N ALA A 167 -9.53 -11.59 -14.31
CA ALA A 167 -10.28 -12.00 -15.49
C ALA A 167 -9.38 -12.41 -16.68
N ASN A 168 -8.25 -11.72 -16.88
CA ASN A 168 -7.41 -11.86 -18.07
C ASN A 168 -5.91 -11.69 -17.74
N PRO A 169 -5.29 -12.61 -16.99
CA PRO A 169 -3.90 -12.47 -16.56
C PRO A 169 -2.92 -12.42 -17.73
N GLN A 170 -3.28 -13.02 -18.87
CA GLN A 170 -2.49 -13.01 -20.11
C GLN A 170 -2.35 -11.62 -20.77
N HIS A 171 -3.13 -10.62 -20.35
CA HIS A 171 -3.01 -9.24 -20.86
C HIS A 171 -1.94 -8.43 -20.14
N PHE A 172 -1.36 -8.99 -19.08
CA PHE A 172 -0.35 -8.35 -18.27
C PHE A 172 1.03 -8.91 -18.62
N ARG A 173 2.07 -8.19 -18.20
CA ARG A 173 3.48 -8.59 -18.36
C ARG A 173 3.78 -10.02 -17.88
N SER A 174 3.04 -10.52 -16.89
CA SER A 174 3.27 -11.82 -16.27
C SER A 174 1.98 -12.37 -15.64
N GLU A 175 1.74 -13.68 -15.74
CA GLU A 175 0.63 -14.37 -15.04
C GLU A 175 0.98 -14.70 -13.56
N ARG A 176 2.19 -14.28 -13.12
CA ARG A 176 2.77 -14.47 -11.77
C ARG A 176 3.01 -13.13 -11.08
N LEU A 177 2.13 -12.16 -11.31
CA LEU A 177 2.17 -10.84 -10.66
C LEU A 177 1.15 -10.74 -9.52
N CYS A 178 1.45 -9.84 -8.57
CA CYS A 178 0.56 -9.40 -7.49
C CYS A 178 0.50 -7.88 -7.44
N LEU A 179 -0.69 -7.31 -7.20
CA LEU A 179 -0.97 -5.88 -7.10
C LEU A 179 -1.48 -5.56 -5.70
N LEU A 180 -0.70 -4.81 -4.92
CA LEU A 180 -1.00 -4.46 -3.53
C LEU A 180 -1.65 -3.08 -3.43
N ASP A 181 -2.40 -2.85 -2.36
CA ASP A 181 -2.94 -1.53 -2.01
C ASP A 181 -1.89 -0.65 -1.30
N HIS A 182 -2.28 0.58 -0.95
CA HIS A 182 -1.40 1.50 -0.22
C HIS A 182 -1.06 1.05 1.21
N LEU A 183 -1.93 0.26 1.85
CA LEU A 183 -1.75 -0.14 3.24
C LEU A 183 -0.50 -1.00 3.41
N PHE A 184 -0.15 -1.82 2.41
CA PHE A 184 1.10 -2.58 2.43
C PHE A 184 2.32 -1.68 2.73
N ALA A 185 2.53 -0.64 1.92
CA ALA A 185 3.70 0.22 2.07
C ALA A 185 3.66 1.04 3.37
N GLN A 186 2.48 1.52 3.76
CA GLN A 186 2.30 2.31 4.97
C GLN A 186 2.62 1.50 6.23
N GLN A 187 2.11 0.27 6.34
CA GLN A 187 2.34 -0.61 7.49
C GLN A 187 3.82 -0.98 7.62
N TRP A 188 4.46 -1.31 6.51
CA TRP A 188 5.87 -1.69 6.51
C TRP A 188 6.77 -0.53 6.94
N ARG A 189 6.45 0.70 6.53
CA ARG A 189 7.15 1.90 7.01
C ARG A 189 6.92 2.12 8.50
N PHE A 190 5.67 2.02 8.96
CA PHE A 190 5.30 2.29 10.34
C PHE A 190 5.93 1.29 11.33
N ASN A 191 5.93 -0.01 11.00
CA ASN A 191 6.41 -1.07 11.90
C ASN A 191 7.90 -1.41 11.76
N TYR A 192 8.66 -0.72 10.91
CA TYR A 192 10.06 -1.07 10.69
C TYR A 192 10.95 -0.85 11.92
N LYS A 193 10.63 0.16 12.75
CA LYS A 193 11.32 0.36 14.01
C LYS A 193 11.14 -0.85 14.94
N ASP A 194 9.92 -1.35 15.09
CA ASP A 194 9.62 -2.54 15.89
C ASP A 194 10.35 -3.77 15.33
N PHE A 195 10.39 -3.91 14.01
CA PHE A 195 11.15 -4.96 13.34
C PHE A 195 12.66 -4.91 13.68
N LYS A 196 13.28 -3.72 13.60
CA LYS A 196 14.71 -3.55 13.94
C LYS A 196 14.98 -3.81 15.42
N ASP A 197 14.13 -3.29 16.30
CA ASP A 197 14.31 -3.34 17.75
C ASP A 197 13.96 -4.72 18.34
N SER A 198 13.21 -5.56 17.61
CA SER A 198 12.90 -6.92 18.04
C SER A 198 14.12 -7.85 17.98
N GLU A 199 14.35 -8.58 19.08
CA GLU A 199 15.44 -9.54 19.19
C GLU A 199 15.17 -10.79 18.33
N PRO A 200 16.09 -11.17 17.43
CA PRO A 200 15.93 -12.41 16.69
C PRO A 200 16.26 -13.63 17.55
N ASP A 201 15.71 -14.78 17.18
CA ASP A 201 16.08 -16.08 17.69
C ASP A 201 17.49 -16.51 17.20
N GLN A 202 17.93 -17.68 17.66
CA GLN A 202 19.23 -18.26 17.31
C GLN A 202 19.46 -18.48 15.79
N ASN A 203 18.40 -18.47 14.98
CA ASN A 203 18.46 -18.62 13.52
C ASN A 203 18.36 -17.27 12.80
N GLY A 204 18.31 -16.15 13.52
CA GLY A 204 18.07 -14.83 12.95
C GLY A 204 16.59 -14.53 12.67
N LEU A 205 15.65 -15.39 13.09
CA LEU A 205 14.20 -15.27 12.86
C LEU A 205 13.45 -14.75 14.11
N GLY A 206 12.11 -14.69 14.11
CA GLY A 206 11.32 -14.25 15.28
C GLY A 206 11.17 -12.73 15.52
N ARG A 207 11.64 -11.89 14.60
CA ARG A 207 11.42 -10.44 14.60
C ARG A 207 9.95 -10.12 14.34
N ARG A 208 9.47 -9.00 14.89
CA ARG A 208 8.08 -8.57 14.71
C ARG A 208 7.91 -7.95 13.32
N LEU A 209 7.14 -8.63 12.47
CA LEU A 209 6.67 -8.12 11.18
C LEU A 209 5.34 -7.37 11.36
N PRO A 210 4.89 -6.59 10.36
CA PRO A 210 3.55 -6.03 10.33
C PRO A 210 2.50 -7.15 10.39
N GLY A 211 1.42 -6.95 11.15
CA GLY A 211 0.45 -8.02 11.47
C GLY A 211 -0.17 -8.74 10.25
N GLU A 212 -0.32 -8.07 9.11
CA GLU A 212 -0.87 -8.66 7.87
C GLU A 212 0.20 -9.14 6.88
N ALA A 213 1.49 -9.11 7.24
CA ALA A 213 2.57 -9.48 6.32
C ALA A 213 2.38 -10.91 5.75
N TRP A 214 1.92 -11.86 6.57
CA TRP A 214 1.65 -13.22 6.11
C TRP A 214 0.43 -13.36 5.22
N ASN A 215 -0.55 -12.46 5.36
CA ASN A 215 -1.76 -12.47 4.56
C ASN A 215 -1.46 -11.97 3.14
N TYR A 216 -0.59 -10.95 3.02
CA TYR A 216 -0.01 -10.56 1.74
C TYR A 216 0.80 -11.70 1.12
N TYR A 217 1.69 -12.33 1.90
CA TYR A 217 2.49 -13.47 1.45
C TYR A 217 1.62 -14.64 0.93
N ALA A 218 0.53 -14.95 1.62
CA ALA A 218 -0.40 -16.04 1.26
C ALA A 218 -1.40 -15.67 0.15
N GLY A 219 -1.46 -14.39 -0.23
CA GLY A 219 -2.39 -13.86 -1.22
C GLY A 219 -3.84 -13.77 -0.75
N THR A 220 -4.08 -13.72 0.57
CA THR A 220 -5.41 -13.49 1.18
C THR A 220 -5.69 -12.00 1.43
N THR A 221 -4.67 -11.15 1.35
CA THR A 221 -4.82 -9.69 1.34
C THR A 221 -4.21 -9.16 0.02
N PRO A 222 -4.86 -8.19 -0.64
CA PRO A 222 -6.14 -7.55 -0.28
C PRO A 222 -7.36 -8.48 -0.46
N SER A 223 -8.44 -8.22 0.30
CA SER A 223 -9.69 -9.00 0.25
C SER A 223 -10.41 -8.85 -1.09
N PHE A 224 -10.29 -7.67 -1.70
CA PHE A 224 -10.80 -7.43 -3.05
C PHE A 224 -9.93 -8.16 -4.09
N CYS A 225 -10.52 -9.16 -4.76
CA CYS A 225 -9.86 -10.06 -5.71
C CYS A 225 -8.68 -10.83 -5.09
N GLN A 226 -8.91 -11.52 -3.97
CA GLN A 226 -7.91 -12.40 -3.33
C GLN A 226 -7.29 -13.39 -4.34
N SER A 227 -5.99 -13.24 -4.58
CA SER A 227 -5.27 -14.09 -5.53
C SER A 227 -5.12 -15.53 -5.02
N ASN A 228 -5.04 -15.71 -3.70
CA ASN A 228 -4.70 -16.98 -3.08
C ASN A 228 -3.37 -17.58 -3.61
N LYS A 229 -2.46 -16.74 -4.10
CA LYS A 229 -1.18 -17.12 -4.67
C LYS A 229 -0.04 -16.77 -3.70
N VAL A 230 0.84 -17.72 -3.46
CA VAL A 230 1.93 -17.58 -2.47
C VAL A 230 3.14 -16.88 -3.08
N TRP A 231 3.70 -15.91 -2.38
CA TRP A 231 4.90 -15.19 -2.82
C TRP A 231 6.11 -16.11 -2.97
N GLY A 232 6.83 -15.96 -4.08
CA GLY A 232 7.98 -16.79 -4.44
C GLY A 232 7.64 -18.20 -4.91
N THR A 233 6.38 -18.64 -4.77
CA THR A 233 5.90 -19.95 -5.28
C THR A 233 5.02 -19.76 -6.51
N ASP A 234 4.01 -18.90 -6.39
CA ASP A 234 3.05 -18.57 -7.44
C ASP A 234 3.26 -17.17 -8.00
N ILE A 235 3.82 -16.27 -7.18
CA ILE A 235 4.08 -14.86 -7.52
C ILE A 235 5.58 -14.61 -7.57
N ASP A 236 6.04 -13.99 -8.66
CA ASP A 236 7.43 -13.55 -8.84
C ASP A 236 7.56 -12.03 -8.72
N ASP A 237 6.54 -11.30 -9.17
CA ASP A 237 6.55 -9.85 -9.28
C ASP A 237 5.45 -9.24 -8.40
N VAL A 238 5.82 -8.34 -7.49
CA VAL A 238 4.88 -7.61 -6.62
C VAL A 238 4.94 -6.14 -6.95
N TYR A 239 3.79 -5.53 -7.22
CA TYR A 239 3.65 -4.10 -7.47
C TYR A 239 2.87 -3.44 -6.34
N ALA A 240 3.39 -2.33 -5.82
CA ALA A 240 2.74 -1.58 -4.75
C ALA A 240 2.92 -0.07 -4.97
N PRO A 241 1.90 0.75 -4.65
CA PRO A 241 2.08 2.18 -4.49
C PRO A 241 2.76 2.45 -3.14
N VAL A 242 3.64 3.45 -3.09
CA VAL A 242 4.26 3.91 -1.84
C VAL A 242 4.00 5.40 -1.73
N ASN A 243 3.37 5.82 -0.63
CA ASN A 243 3.29 7.23 -0.29
C ASN A 243 4.56 7.63 0.48
N TYR A 244 5.22 8.71 0.05
CA TYR A 244 6.30 9.40 0.73
C TYR A 244 5.78 10.70 1.38
N ASN A 245 5.99 10.81 2.69
CA ASN A 245 5.65 11.98 3.53
C ASN A 245 4.25 12.55 3.31
N ASP A 246 3.27 11.69 3.07
CA ASP A 246 1.85 12.02 2.82
C ASP A 246 1.61 13.00 1.67
N THR A 247 2.62 13.18 0.81
CA THR A 247 2.69 14.30 -0.14
C THR A 247 3.19 13.89 -1.52
N HIS A 248 3.79 12.73 -1.68
CA HIS A 248 4.29 12.27 -2.96
C HIS A 248 4.12 10.77 -3.09
N TRP A 249 3.77 10.27 -4.28
CA TRP A 249 3.66 8.83 -4.47
C TRP A 249 4.66 8.34 -5.48
N ILE A 250 5.12 7.11 -5.25
CA ILE A 250 6.03 6.40 -6.13
C ILE A 250 5.46 5.01 -6.37
N ALA A 251 5.79 4.44 -7.54
CA ALA A 251 5.45 3.06 -7.84
C ALA A 251 6.65 2.17 -7.49
N MET A 252 6.39 1.05 -6.81
CA MET A 252 7.42 0.09 -6.45
C MET A 252 7.13 -1.25 -7.11
N TRP A 253 8.15 -1.87 -7.70
CA TRP A 253 8.15 -3.25 -8.18
C TRP A 253 9.21 -4.06 -7.48
N ILE A 254 8.78 -5.08 -6.75
CA ILE A 254 9.64 -6.05 -6.09
C ILE A 254 9.67 -7.30 -6.98
N SER A 255 10.85 -7.63 -7.49
CA SER A 255 11.10 -8.88 -8.22
C SER A 255 11.73 -9.89 -7.27
N ILE A 256 10.93 -10.81 -6.72
CA ILE A 256 11.37 -11.82 -5.74
C ILE A 256 12.53 -12.68 -6.30
N PRO A 257 12.46 -13.25 -7.51
CA PRO A 257 13.54 -14.09 -8.03
C PRO A 257 14.86 -13.35 -8.23
N LYS A 258 14.80 -12.04 -8.50
CA LYS A 258 15.98 -11.19 -8.70
C LYS A 258 16.50 -10.56 -7.41
N ARG A 259 15.75 -10.67 -6.30
CA ARG A 259 16.06 -9.98 -5.04
C ARG A 259 16.31 -8.49 -5.26
N HIS A 260 15.45 -7.88 -6.08
CA HIS A 260 15.67 -6.52 -6.57
C HIS A 260 14.35 -5.73 -6.59
N ILE A 261 14.43 -4.48 -6.17
CA ILE A 261 13.32 -3.52 -6.18
C ILE A 261 13.61 -2.43 -7.22
N VAL A 262 12.66 -2.18 -8.10
CA VAL A 262 12.67 -1.00 -8.97
C VAL A 262 11.66 -0.01 -8.45
N VAL A 263 12.12 1.21 -8.19
CA VAL A 263 11.27 2.33 -7.81
C VAL A 263 11.12 3.24 -9.01
N TRP A 264 9.90 3.61 -9.32
CA TRP A 264 9.65 4.64 -10.30
C TRP A 264 9.09 5.90 -9.67
N ASP A 265 9.80 6.98 -9.94
CA ASP A 265 9.41 8.33 -9.57
C ASP A 265 9.39 9.20 -10.82
N ARG A 266 8.27 9.88 -11.02
CA ARG A 266 8.11 10.84 -12.12
C ARG A 266 8.60 12.24 -11.75
N ILE A 267 8.57 12.61 -10.47
CA ILE A 267 9.13 13.87 -9.98
C ILE A 267 10.45 13.54 -9.31
N CYS A 268 11.49 13.28 -10.10
CA CYS A 268 12.79 12.85 -9.56
C CYS A 268 13.48 13.86 -8.62
N SER A 269 12.87 15.04 -8.41
CA SER A 269 13.31 16.05 -7.45
C SER A 269 12.50 16.06 -6.14
N SER A 270 11.42 15.28 -6.00
CA SER A 270 10.58 15.29 -4.80
C SER A 270 11.18 14.47 -3.65
N ILE A 271 12.00 13.46 -3.96
CA ILE A 271 12.70 12.63 -2.99
C ILE A 271 14.20 12.73 -3.27
N SER A 272 14.99 13.07 -2.25
CA SER A 272 16.45 13.01 -2.35
C SER A 272 16.92 11.55 -2.44
N PRO A 273 18.08 11.24 -3.04
CA PRO A 273 18.62 9.88 -3.02
C PRO A 273 18.75 9.31 -1.60
N GLU A 274 19.16 10.13 -0.64
CA GLU A 274 19.34 9.73 0.76
C GLU A 274 17.99 9.42 1.45
N ASP A 275 16.96 10.23 1.19
CA ASP A 275 15.62 9.95 1.71
C ASP A 275 15.02 8.69 1.05
N LEU A 276 15.30 8.48 -0.24
CA LEU A 276 14.86 7.28 -0.94
C LEU A 276 15.54 6.02 -0.38
N ASP A 277 16.84 6.09 -0.04
CA ASP A 277 17.56 5.02 0.65
C ASP A 277 16.86 4.65 1.97
N VAL A 278 16.49 5.66 2.76
CA VAL A 278 15.76 5.47 4.02
C VAL A 278 14.42 4.78 3.78
N VAL A 279 13.62 5.25 2.81
CA VAL A 279 12.31 4.64 2.50
C VAL A 279 12.49 3.19 2.01
N MET A 280 13.47 2.93 1.15
CA MET A 280 13.68 1.59 0.62
C MET A 280 14.18 0.60 1.66
N GLU A 281 15.00 1.04 2.64
CA GLU A 281 15.55 0.20 3.70
C GLU A 281 14.48 -0.72 4.34
N HIS A 282 13.28 -0.19 4.60
CA HIS A 282 12.13 -0.93 5.14
C HIS A 282 11.85 -2.21 4.33
N PHE A 283 11.71 -2.07 3.01
CA PHE A 283 11.37 -3.18 2.11
C PHE A 283 12.57 -4.08 1.83
N LEU A 284 13.77 -3.53 1.72
CA LEU A 284 14.98 -4.31 1.42
C LEU A 284 15.28 -5.37 2.47
N TYR A 285 14.96 -5.09 3.74
CA TYR A 285 15.18 -6.02 4.84
C TYR A 285 13.95 -6.88 5.14
N MET A 286 12.74 -6.29 5.16
CA MET A 286 11.55 -7.01 5.60
C MET A 286 11.02 -8.00 4.54
N VAL A 287 11.20 -7.74 3.24
CA VAL A 287 10.75 -8.66 2.17
C VAL A 287 11.52 -9.98 2.21
N PRO A 288 12.87 -9.99 2.14
CA PRO A 288 13.59 -11.24 2.24
C PRO A 288 13.33 -11.94 3.57
N TYR A 289 13.21 -11.18 4.66
CA TYR A 289 12.90 -11.73 5.98
C TYR A 289 11.59 -12.52 5.99
N LEU A 290 10.50 -11.93 5.50
CA LEU A 290 9.19 -12.58 5.39
C LEU A 290 9.27 -13.85 4.53
N LEU A 291 10.01 -13.84 3.42
CA LEU A 291 10.19 -15.02 2.57
C LEU A 291 10.89 -16.17 3.30
N VAL A 292 11.92 -15.87 4.12
CA VAL A 292 12.63 -16.88 4.92
C VAL A 292 11.77 -17.39 6.07
N GLU A 293 11.07 -16.50 6.78
CA GLU A 293 10.21 -16.86 7.90
C GLU A 293 9.06 -17.77 7.45
N CYS A 294 8.48 -17.51 6.28
CA CYS A 294 7.40 -18.30 5.70
C CYS A 294 7.86 -19.61 5.03
N ALA A 295 9.15 -19.77 4.76
CA ALA A 295 9.65 -20.94 4.05
C ALA A 295 9.37 -22.22 4.85
N SER A 296 8.75 -23.19 4.18
CA SER A 296 8.23 -24.42 4.79
C SER A 296 9.27 -25.54 4.92
N SER A 297 10.43 -25.38 4.28
CA SER A 297 11.52 -26.36 4.25
C SER A 297 12.87 -25.66 4.25
N ASP A 298 13.91 -26.39 4.67
CA ASP A 298 15.28 -25.87 4.66
C ASP A 298 15.79 -25.64 3.23
N GLU A 299 15.28 -26.38 2.24
CA GLU A 299 15.57 -26.16 0.81
C GLU A 299 15.00 -24.81 0.33
N GLN A 300 13.78 -24.46 0.72
CA GLN A 300 13.21 -23.13 0.44
C GLN A 300 13.94 -22.02 1.21
N ARG A 301 14.36 -22.27 2.46
CA ARG A 301 15.21 -21.33 3.21
C ARG A 301 16.62 -21.22 2.63
N ALA A 302 17.12 -22.22 1.91
CA ALA A 302 18.38 -22.10 1.20
C ALA A 302 18.23 -21.26 -0.08
N GLN A 303 17.04 -21.27 -0.70
CA GLN A 303 16.70 -20.42 -1.83
C GLN A 303 16.54 -18.95 -1.43
N TYR A 304 15.92 -18.68 -0.27
CA TYR A 304 15.75 -17.34 0.27
C TYR A 304 16.77 -17.11 1.38
N ASN A 305 17.74 -16.22 1.19
CA ASN A 305 18.61 -15.80 2.30
C ASN A 305 18.11 -14.48 2.93
N LEU A 306 18.64 -14.16 4.11
CA LEU A 306 18.34 -12.93 4.86
C LEU A 306 19.11 -11.69 4.36
N GLU A 307 19.93 -11.81 3.31
CA GLU A 307 20.66 -10.65 2.79
C GLU A 307 19.66 -9.62 2.24
N PRO A 308 19.89 -8.31 2.42
CA PRO A 308 18.97 -7.31 1.91
C PRO A 308 18.78 -7.44 0.40
N PHE A 309 17.58 -7.16 -0.09
CA PHE A 309 17.38 -6.95 -1.52
C PHE A 309 18.19 -5.72 -1.98
N THR A 310 18.46 -5.66 -3.27
CA THR A 310 19.03 -4.47 -3.91
C THR A 310 17.90 -3.60 -4.47
N TYR A 311 18.18 -2.33 -4.75
CA TYR A 311 17.20 -1.49 -5.44
C TYR A 311 17.82 -0.51 -6.42
N GLU A 312 17.01 -0.03 -7.35
CA GLU A 312 17.35 1.09 -8.23
C GLU A 312 16.13 2.03 -8.39
N GLY A 313 16.40 3.33 -8.42
CA GLY A 313 15.45 4.34 -8.83
C GLY A 313 15.50 4.55 -10.34
N ARG A 314 14.35 4.49 -11.01
CA ARG A 314 14.22 4.77 -12.44
C ARG A 314 13.35 6.01 -12.68
N PRO A 315 13.88 7.04 -13.35
CA PRO A 315 13.04 8.13 -13.83
C PRO A 315 12.05 7.60 -14.86
N ILE A 316 10.81 8.12 -14.82
CA ILE A 316 9.84 7.86 -15.88
C ILE A 316 9.86 8.98 -16.90
N TYR A 317 10.38 8.66 -18.08
CA TYR A 317 10.30 9.51 -19.26
C TYR A 317 9.09 9.09 -20.11
N LEU A 318 7.88 9.51 -19.70
CA LEU A 318 6.73 9.40 -20.59
C LEU A 318 6.96 10.29 -21.81
N ARG A 319 6.68 9.78 -23.01
CA ARG A 319 6.70 10.62 -24.21
C ARG A 319 5.72 11.77 -24.00
N PRO A 320 6.11 13.03 -24.22
CA PRO A 320 5.24 14.19 -24.02
C PRO A 320 3.90 14.08 -24.77
N GLU A 321 3.91 13.41 -25.92
CA GLU A 321 2.74 13.14 -26.77
C GLU A 321 1.70 12.22 -26.13
N LEU A 322 2.10 11.37 -25.18
CA LEU A 322 1.24 10.41 -24.47
C LEU A 322 0.77 10.93 -23.10
N ALA A 323 1.42 11.96 -22.57
CA ALA A 323 1.34 12.35 -21.16
C ALA A 323 0.33 13.48 -20.87
N ASN A 324 -0.91 13.38 -21.33
CA ASN A 324 -1.95 14.32 -20.93
C ASN A 324 -2.67 13.83 -19.65
N GLY A 325 -2.24 14.37 -18.50
CA GLY A 325 -2.77 14.04 -17.17
C GLY A 325 -4.29 14.06 -17.09
N LYS A 326 -4.91 15.10 -17.68
CA LYS A 326 -6.37 15.22 -17.73
C LYS A 326 -7.04 14.06 -18.46
N THR A 327 -6.49 13.64 -19.61
CA THR A 327 -7.06 12.50 -20.35
C THR A 327 -6.86 11.18 -19.63
N MET A 328 -5.73 10.99 -18.93
CA MET A 328 -5.51 9.78 -18.12
C MET A 328 -6.49 9.73 -16.95
N ARG A 329 -6.64 10.83 -16.20
CA ARG A 329 -7.59 10.94 -15.09
C ARG A 329 -9.05 10.75 -15.52
N ASP A 330 -9.45 11.33 -16.66
CA ASP A 330 -10.79 11.10 -17.21
C ASP A 330 -10.98 9.62 -17.64
N LYS A 331 -9.94 8.98 -18.18
CA LYS A 331 -9.99 7.56 -18.55
C LYS A 331 -10.12 6.67 -17.32
N MET A 332 -9.28 6.88 -16.31
CA MET A 332 -9.37 6.16 -15.04
C MET A 332 -10.76 6.32 -14.43
N ALA A 333 -11.30 7.54 -14.40
CA ALA A 333 -12.63 7.79 -13.86
C ALA A 333 -13.73 7.02 -14.60
N VAL A 334 -13.65 6.94 -15.94
CA VAL A 334 -14.59 6.15 -16.74
C VAL A 334 -14.43 4.65 -16.44
N ASP A 335 -13.20 4.16 -16.40
CA ASP A 335 -12.91 2.75 -16.19
C ASP A 335 -13.35 2.30 -14.77
N ILE A 336 -13.09 3.11 -13.74
CA ILE A 336 -13.59 2.89 -12.38
C ILE A 336 -15.12 2.91 -12.37
N PHE A 337 -15.77 3.90 -12.98
CA PHE A 337 -17.23 3.97 -13.02
C PHE A 337 -17.88 2.75 -13.67
N GLN A 338 -17.26 2.20 -14.73
CA GLN A 338 -17.80 1.05 -15.44
C GLN A 338 -17.56 -0.27 -14.73
N GLU A 339 -16.40 -0.42 -14.07
CA GLU A 339 -15.99 -1.69 -13.50
C GLU A 339 -16.28 -1.78 -12.01
N LEU A 340 -16.28 -0.65 -11.29
CA LEU A 340 -16.46 -0.49 -9.85
C LEU A 340 -17.29 0.79 -9.53
N PRO A 341 -18.59 0.84 -9.90
CA PRO A 341 -19.40 2.06 -9.78
C PRO A 341 -19.45 2.64 -8.36
N ASP A 342 -19.35 1.77 -7.35
CA ASP A 342 -19.43 2.12 -5.94
C ASP A 342 -18.05 2.30 -5.28
N ALA A 343 -16.96 2.38 -6.06
CA ALA A 343 -15.60 2.55 -5.54
C ALA A 343 -15.42 3.80 -4.66
N HIS A 344 -16.23 4.84 -4.87
CA HIS A 344 -16.25 6.05 -4.06
C HIS A 344 -16.81 5.84 -2.64
N GLU A 345 -17.46 4.70 -2.38
CA GLU A 345 -18.00 4.29 -1.09
C GLU A 345 -17.12 3.22 -0.43
N PHE A 346 -16.05 2.77 -1.09
CA PHE A 346 -15.17 1.74 -0.55
C PHE A 346 -14.28 2.33 0.53
N GLU A 347 -14.45 1.82 1.75
CA GLU A 347 -13.44 1.88 2.79
C GLU A 347 -12.57 0.62 2.66
N ASN A 348 -11.25 0.79 2.65
CA ASN A 348 -10.35 -0.36 2.71
C ASN A 348 -10.39 -0.92 4.13
N LYS A 349 -11.14 -2.01 4.32
CA LYS A 349 -11.39 -2.67 5.62
C LYS A 349 -10.45 -3.82 5.89
N ASP A 350 -9.39 -3.99 5.10
CA ASP A 350 -8.44 -5.09 5.28
C ASP A 350 -7.60 -4.94 6.57
N MET A 351 -7.94 -3.98 7.45
CA MET A 351 -7.20 -3.57 8.65
C MET A 351 -8.09 -3.06 9.82
N ASP A 352 -9.14 -3.79 10.24
CA ASP A 352 -10.03 -3.38 11.35
C ASP A 352 -9.35 -3.26 12.75
N ASP A 353 -8.08 -3.63 12.93
CA ASP A 353 -7.47 -3.81 14.26
C ASP A 353 -6.31 -2.86 14.64
N ILE A 354 -5.79 -1.99 13.76
CA ILE A 354 -4.56 -1.18 14.07
C ILE A 354 -4.64 0.30 13.65
N LEU A 355 -5.65 0.75 12.88
CA LEU A 355 -5.68 2.12 12.36
C LEU A 355 -6.90 2.92 12.84
N GLU A 356 -6.90 3.35 14.10
CA GLU A 356 -7.91 4.34 14.55
C GLU A 356 -7.52 5.78 14.19
N ASP A 357 -6.32 6.08 13.65
CA ASP A 357 -5.92 7.49 13.47
C ASP A 357 -4.79 7.77 12.44
N LEU A 358 -4.98 7.41 11.15
CA LEU A 358 -4.12 7.94 10.08
C LEU A 358 -4.95 8.55 8.95
N GLN A 359 -4.87 9.87 8.85
CA GLN A 359 -5.55 10.68 7.83
C GLN A 359 -4.86 10.56 6.46
N LEU A 360 -5.70 10.35 5.45
CA LEU A 360 -5.60 10.71 4.03
C LEU A 360 -4.26 11.27 3.53
N SER A 361 -3.57 10.47 2.73
CA SER A 361 -2.34 10.84 2.04
C SER A 361 -2.60 11.24 0.57
N ARG A 362 -1.82 12.19 0.01
CA ARG A 362 -2.14 12.98 -1.21
C ARG A 362 -1.25 12.63 -2.43
N LEU A 363 -1.78 12.58 -3.66
CA LEU A 363 -1.14 12.09 -4.92
C LEU A 363 -1.17 12.99 -6.15
N ASP A 364 -0.17 13.01 -7.02
CA ASP A 364 -0.27 13.74 -8.29
C ASP A 364 -0.84 12.93 -9.48
N ASP A 365 -1.08 13.58 -10.61
CA ASP A 365 -1.55 12.99 -11.88
C ASP A 365 -0.61 11.94 -12.49
N LEU A 366 0.60 11.86 -11.98
CA LEU A 366 1.75 11.44 -12.74
C LEU A 366 2.22 10.04 -12.34
N THR A 367 1.95 9.64 -11.10
CA THR A 367 2.28 8.32 -10.52
C THR A 367 1.41 7.17 -11.03
N ILE A 368 0.16 7.44 -11.43
CA ILE A 368 -0.72 6.39 -11.98
C ILE A 368 -0.33 5.97 -13.38
N SER A 369 0.14 6.92 -14.19
CA SER A 369 0.67 6.63 -15.52
C SER A 369 1.87 5.67 -15.45
N SER A 370 2.65 5.77 -14.37
CA SER A 370 3.72 4.82 -14.04
C SER A 370 3.16 3.41 -13.83
N LEU A 371 2.18 3.23 -12.94
CA LEU A 371 1.56 1.93 -12.67
C LEU A 371 0.88 1.33 -13.91
N GLU A 372 0.21 2.15 -14.73
CA GLU A 372 -0.47 1.65 -15.94
C GLU A 372 0.51 1.31 -17.09
N SER A 373 1.58 2.10 -17.27
CA SER A 373 2.63 1.81 -18.27
C SER A 373 3.39 0.52 -17.95
N LEU A 374 3.45 0.12 -16.69
CA LEU A 374 4.15 -1.09 -16.23
C LEU A 374 3.36 -2.38 -16.44
N LEU A 375 2.04 -2.27 -16.57
CA LEU A 375 1.14 -3.41 -16.74
C LEU A 375 0.83 -3.69 -18.21
N SER A 376 1.12 -2.73 -19.10
CA SER A 376 0.98 -2.89 -20.55
C SER A 376 2.26 -3.46 -21.15
N SER A 377 2.17 -4.60 -21.83
CA SER A 377 3.29 -5.27 -22.52
C SER A 377 3.94 -4.44 -23.64
N ASP A 378 3.22 -3.41 -24.11
CA ASP A 378 3.53 -2.71 -25.36
C ASP A 378 4.21 -1.34 -25.16
N LEU A 379 4.50 -0.96 -23.91
CA LEU A 379 4.93 0.40 -23.54
C LEU A 379 6.29 0.49 -22.81
N LEU A 380 7.02 -0.62 -22.68
CA LEU A 380 8.42 -0.65 -22.24
C LEU A 380 9.39 -0.96 -23.38
#